data_AF-A0A951E109-F1
#
_entry.id   AF-A0A951E109-F1
#
_cell.length_a   1.000
_cell.length_b   1.000
_cell.length_c   1.000
_cell.angle_alpha   90.00
_cell.angle_beta   90.00
_cell.angle_gamma   90.00
#
_symmetry.space_group_name_H-M   'P 1'
#
loop_
_entity.id
_entity.type
_entity.pdbx_description
1 polymer ?
#
loop_
_entity_poly.entity_id
_entity_poly.type
_entity_poly.pdbx_seq_one_letter_code
_entity_poly.pdbx_strand_id
1 'polypeptide(L)'
;MAVQLPLDHLREIWPKDLRPALKRVASLFLAGFASTAMAYGPTGHEIVGGVADKLIANTEAGQKIYALTDGITLERASTIADEIRAWDKSGADDANTFPHYAEHPMIDKQLREFWQANPPTQDRNSVVPSHHWFHYTDVPILNLERYAGGKIGRTQWDVVHMIRFCVEVLCGEISEGNPRKITKPVAVIL
;
A
#
# COMPACT_ATOMS: atom_id res chain seq x y z
N MET A 1 44.53 55.29 -9.74
CA MET A 1 45.41 54.36 -10.48
C MET A 1 44.85 52.96 -10.27
N ALA A 2 43.96 52.50 -11.15
CA ALA A 2 43.31 51.19 -11.04
C ALA A 2 44.12 50.17 -11.85
N VAL A 3 44.62 49.13 -11.20
CA VAL A 3 45.29 48.01 -11.87
C VAL A 3 44.21 47.06 -12.36
N GLN A 4 43.96 47.07 -13.67
CA GLN A 4 43.12 46.10 -14.36
C GLN A 4 43.88 44.76 -14.37
N LEU A 5 43.44 43.77 -13.59
CA LEU A 5 43.94 42.40 -13.70
C LEU A 5 43.32 41.74 -14.95
N PRO A 6 44.11 41.12 -15.85
CA PRO A 6 43.59 40.51 -17.05
C PRO A 6 42.79 39.25 -16.69
N LEU A 7 41.57 39.15 -17.22
CA LEU A 7 40.63 38.03 -17.05
C LEU A 7 41.10 36.71 -17.69
N ASP A 8 42.31 36.67 -18.23
CA ASP A 8 42.80 35.56 -19.06
C ASP A 8 43.42 34.41 -18.25
N HIS A 9 43.72 34.61 -16.96
CA HIS A 9 44.39 33.59 -16.14
C HIS A 9 43.47 32.63 -15.37
N LEU A 10 42.13 32.80 -15.40
CA LEU A 10 41.21 31.91 -14.68
C LEU A 10 40.70 30.71 -15.52
N ARG A 11 41.08 30.60 -16.80
CA ARG A 11 40.70 29.45 -17.64
C ARG A 11 41.65 28.26 -17.56
N GLU A 12 42.74 28.37 -16.80
CA GLU A 12 43.87 27.43 -16.85
C GLU A 12 44.03 26.56 -15.59
N ILE A 13 43.05 26.54 -14.69
CA ILE A 13 43.13 25.76 -13.43
C ILE A 13 42.47 24.38 -13.58
N TRP A 14 41.83 24.08 -14.72
CA TRP A 14 41.13 22.81 -14.92
C TRP A 14 41.68 22.02 -16.11
N PRO A 15 42.37 20.88 -15.88
CA PRO A 15 42.80 19.98 -16.94
C PRO A 15 41.59 19.60 -17.80
N LYS A 16 41.69 19.78 -19.13
CA LYS A 16 40.61 19.42 -20.07
C LYS A 16 40.22 17.94 -19.94
N ASP A 17 41.14 17.12 -19.43
CA ASP A 17 41.02 15.67 -19.25
C ASP A 17 40.23 15.28 -17.99
N LEU A 18 40.04 16.20 -17.04
CA LEU A 18 39.22 15.96 -15.85
C LEU A 18 37.72 16.07 -16.14
N ARG A 19 37.31 16.77 -17.20
CA ARG A 19 35.89 16.98 -17.55
C ARG A 19 35.15 15.68 -17.90
N PRO A 20 35.70 14.74 -18.69
CA PRO A 20 35.05 13.45 -18.91
C PRO A 20 35.06 12.57 -17.65
N ALA A 21 36.10 12.63 -16.82
CA ALA A 21 36.17 11.90 -15.56
C ALA A 21 35.11 12.38 -14.56
N LEU A 22 34.95 13.70 -14.38
CA LEU A 22 33.92 14.30 -13.54
C LEU A 22 32.50 13.98 -14.03
N LYS A 23 32.29 14.00 -15.36
CA LYS A 23 31.01 13.58 -15.97
C LYS A 23 30.71 12.10 -15.72
N ARG A 24 31.70 11.21 -15.83
CA ARG A 24 31.54 9.77 -15.54
C ARG A 24 31.23 9.51 -14.07
N VAL A 25 31.89 10.22 -13.15
CA VAL A 25 31.62 10.15 -11.70
C VAL A 25 30.22 10.69 -11.37
N ALA A 26 29.81 11.80 -11.97
CA ALA A 26 28.46 12.35 -11.79
C ALA A 26 27.36 11.41 -12.34
N SER A 27 27.61 10.73 -13.46
CA SER A 27 26.68 9.73 -14.01
C SER A 27 26.58 8.45 -13.16
N LEU A 28 27.68 8.01 -12.53
CA LEU A 28 27.66 6.89 -11.58
C LEU A 28 26.92 7.24 -10.28
N PHE A 29 27.04 8.49 -9.80
CA PHE A 29 26.29 8.96 -8.64
C PHE A 29 24.78 9.09 -8.91
N LEU A 30 24.37 9.49 -10.12
CA LEU A 30 22.96 9.63 -10.46
C LEU A 30 22.26 8.27 -10.67
N ALA A 31 23.01 7.23 -11.09
CA ALA A 31 22.49 5.86 -11.21
C ALA A 31 22.29 5.15 -9.85
N GLY A 32 22.90 5.66 -8.76
CA GLY A 32 22.79 5.08 -7.42
C GLY A 32 21.52 5.46 -6.65
N PHE A 33 20.74 6.44 -7.13
CA PHE A 33 19.47 6.87 -6.53
C PHE A 33 18.25 6.26 -7.24
N ALA A 34 18.35 5.00 -7.68
CA ALA A 34 17.15 4.20 -7.87
C ALA A 34 16.54 3.97 -6.49
N SER A 35 15.65 4.87 -6.06
CA SER A 35 14.87 4.75 -4.84
C SER A 35 14.18 3.39 -4.85
N THR A 36 14.68 2.47 -4.04
CA THR A 36 13.96 1.25 -3.71
C THR A 36 12.69 1.71 -2.99
N ALA A 37 11.57 1.73 -3.71
CA ALA A 37 10.27 1.84 -3.07
C ALA A 37 10.08 0.54 -2.26
N MET A 38 10.48 0.60 -0.99
CA MET A 38 10.24 -0.50 -0.06
C MET A 38 8.74 -0.52 0.22
N ALA A 39 8.13 -1.71 0.16
CA ALA A 39 6.78 -1.90 0.66
C ALA A 39 6.75 -1.52 2.15
N TYR A 40 5.62 -0.98 2.62
CA TYR A 40 5.46 -0.69 4.03
C TYR A 40 5.43 -2.01 4.83
N GLY A 41 6.18 -2.04 5.93
CA GLY A 41 5.95 -3.03 7.00
C GLY A 41 4.92 -2.50 8.00
N PRO A 42 4.69 -3.20 9.12
CA PRO A 42 3.70 -2.81 10.13
C PRO A 42 3.83 -1.34 10.58
N THR A 43 5.05 -0.91 10.93
CA THR A 43 5.31 0.49 11.32
C THR A 43 4.95 1.51 10.25
N GLY A 44 5.13 1.16 8.97
CA GLY A 44 4.77 2.04 7.87
C GLY A 44 3.27 2.23 7.75
N HIS A 45 2.52 1.13 7.83
CA HIS A 45 1.05 1.13 7.86
C HIS A 45 0.53 1.92 9.07
N GLU A 46 1.05 1.63 10.27
CA GLU A 46 0.70 2.31 11.51
C GLU A 46 0.92 3.83 11.42
N ILE A 47 2.06 4.28 10.87
CA ILE A 47 2.33 5.71 10.67
C ILE A 47 1.29 6.36 9.76
N VAL A 48 0.95 5.72 8.62
CA VAL A 48 -0.05 6.24 7.70
C VAL A 48 -1.43 6.29 8.36
N GLY A 49 -1.82 5.22 9.06
CA GLY A 49 -3.06 5.14 9.82
C GLY A 49 -3.15 6.19 10.92
N GLY A 50 -2.09 6.39 11.71
CA GLY A 50 -2.05 7.40 12.76
C GLY A 50 -2.04 8.84 12.24
N VAL A 51 -1.48 9.08 11.04
CA VAL A 51 -1.66 10.36 10.34
C VAL A 51 -3.13 10.53 9.92
N ALA A 52 -3.77 9.50 9.38
CA ALA A 52 -5.17 9.54 9.02
C ALA A 52 -6.07 9.82 10.23
N ASP A 53 -5.83 9.17 11.37
CA ASP A 53 -6.53 9.44 12.65
C ASP A 53 -6.49 10.94 13.00
N LYS A 54 -5.32 11.58 12.90
CA LYS A 54 -5.16 13.01 13.18
C LYS A 54 -5.91 13.90 12.19
N LEU A 55 -5.96 13.50 10.91
CA LEU A 55 -6.61 14.29 9.85
C LEU A 55 -8.14 14.25 9.95
N ILE A 56 -8.71 13.13 10.42
CA ILE A 56 -10.16 12.97 10.56
C ILE A 56 -10.68 13.28 11.97
N ALA A 57 -9.78 13.56 12.93
CA ALA A 57 -10.14 13.92 14.29
C ALA A 57 -11.13 15.09 14.32
N ASN A 58 -12.18 14.98 15.14
CA ASN A 58 -13.23 15.98 15.30
C ASN A 58 -14.05 16.28 14.02
N THR A 59 -14.06 15.36 13.05
CA THR A 59 -14.92 15.45 11.86
C THR A 59 -16.08 14.46 11.96
N GLU A 60 -17.17 14.73 11.23
CA GLU A 60 -18.29 13.77 11.08
C GLU A 60 -17.82 12.47 10.42
N ALA A 61 -16.90 12.56 9.46
CA ALA A 61 -16.31 11.39 8.81
C ALA A 61 -15.56 10.51 9.82
N GLY A 62 -14.75 11.12 10.69
CA GLY A 62 -14.05 10.41 11.77
C GLY A 62 -15.01 9.69 12.72
N GLN A 63 -16.10 10.34 13.13
CA GLN A 63 -17.12 9.70 13.98
C GLN A 63 -17.74 8.46 13.31
N LYS A 64 -18.06 8.56 12.02
CA LYS A 64 -18.60 7.43 11.25
C LYS A 64 -17.58 6.30 11.11
N ILE A 65 -16.32 6.64 10.85
CA ILE A 65 -15.22 5.68 10.74
C ILE A 65 -15.06 4.92 12.05
N TYR A 66 -14.95 5.61 13.19
CA TYR A 66 -14.78 4.94 14.48
C TYR A 66 -16.01 4.16 14.93
N ALA A 67 -17.22 4.56 14.52
CA ALA A 67 -18.41 3.75 14.72
C ALA A 67 -18.37 2.45 13.89
N LEU A 68 -17.84 2.50 12.67
CA LEU A 68 -17.68 1.32 11.82
C LEU A 68 -16.58 0.38 12.32
N THR A 69 -15.47 0.92 12.83
CA THR A 69 -14.33 0.12 13.31
C THR A 69 -14.47 -0.30 14.77
N ASP A 70 -15.62 -0.06 15.40
CA ASP A 70 -15.84 -0.34 16.84
C ASP A 70 -14.78 0.30 17.74
N GLY A 71 -14.35 1.51 17.37
CA GLY A 71 -13.34 2.29 18.10
C GLY A 71 -11.88 1.88 17.83
N ILE A 72 -11.61 0.87 17.00
CA ILE A 72 -10.24 0.57 16.55
C ILE A 72 -9.71 1.80 15.80
N THR A 73 -8.53 2.30 16.21
CA THR A 73 -7.85 3.43 15.57
C THR A 73 -7.40 3.07 14.16
N LEU A 74 -7.27 4.03 13.26
CA LEU A 74 -6.75 3.76 11.92
C LEU A 74 -5.28 3.32 11.97
N GLU A 75 -4.50 3.80 12.94
CA GLU A 75 -3.17 3.26 13.25
C GLU A 75 -3.22 1.73 13.41
N ARG A 76 -4.11 1.21 14.27
CA ARG A 76 -4.21 -0.23 14.52
C ARG A 76 -4.88 -0.99 13.38
N ALA A 77 -5.93 -0.42 12.79
CA ALA A 77 -6.69 -1.05 11.70
C ALA A 77 -5.81 -1.29 10.47
N SER A 78 -4.87 -0.38 10.20
CA SER A 78 -4.00 -0.41 9.01
C SER A 78 -3.13 -1.65 8.85
N THR A 79 -2.94 -2.45 9.91
CA THR A 79 -2.14 -3.68 9.89
C THR A 79 -2.97 -4.96 9.88
N ILE A 80 -4.28 -4.87 10.15
CA ILE A 80 -5.16 -6.04 10.30
C ILE A 80 -5.20 -6.88 9.02
N ALA A 81 -5.24 -6.25 7.84
CA ALA A 81 -5.27 -6.96 6.56
C ALA A 81 -4.04 -7.88 6.38
N ASP A 82 -2.86 -7.44 6.81
CA ASP A 82 -1.64 -8.25 6.77
C ASP A 82 -1.63 -9.33 7.86
N GLU A 83 -2.15 -9.03 9.05
CA GLU A 83 -2.18 -9.97 10.16
C GLU A 83 -3.07 -11.18 9.90
N ILE A 84 -4.25 -10.98 9.28
CA ILE A 84 -5.16 -12.08 8.96
C ILE A 84 -4.59 -13.05 7.91
N ARG A 85 -3.50 -12.70 7.24
CA ARG A 85 -2.71 -13.65 6.43
C ARG A 85 -2.16 -14.79 7.27
N ALA A 86 -1.95 -14.60 8.57
CA ALA A 86 -1.53 -15.68 9.47
C ALA A 86 -2.55 -16.84 9.51
N TRP A 87 -3.84 -16.56 9.21
CA TRP A 87 -4.89 -17.56 9.14
C TRP A 87 -4.72 -18.54 7.98
N ASP A 88 -3.88 -18.24 6.99
CA ASP A 88 -3.62 -19.13 5.83
C ASP A 88 -3.00 -20.47 6.23
N LYS A 89 -2.36 -20.55 7.40
CA LYS A 89 -1.68 -21.76 7.86
C LYS A 89 -2.62 -22.81 8.43
N SER A 90 -3.70 -22.37 9.07
CA SER A 90 -4.52 -23.18 9.98
C SER A 90 -6.02 -22.98 9.77
N GLY A 91 -6.40 -21.97 8.98
CA GLY A 91 -7.77 -21.57 8.72
C GLY A 91 -8.27 -20.51 9.71
N ALA A 92 -9.17 -19.67 9.24
CA ALA A 92 -9.78 -18.62 10.04
C ALA A 92 -10.72 -19.13 11.14
N ASP A 93 -11.02 -20.42 11.27
CA ASP A 93 -11.89 -20.93 12.35
C ASP A 93 -11.10 -21.63 13.48
N ASP A 94 -9.78 -21.74 13.37
CA ASP A 94 -8.95 -22.32 14.42
C ASP A 94 -8.87 -21.38 15.63
N ALA A 95 -9.34 -21.87 16.78
CA ALA A 95 -9.34 -21.14 18.04
C ALA A 95 -7.94 -20.73 18.52
N ASN A 96 -6.86 -21.38 18.05
CA ASN A 96 -5.48 -21.05 18.42
C ASN A 96 -4.79 -20.12 17.41
N THR A 97 -5.48 -19.74 16.34
CA THR A 97 -4.89 -18.98 15.25
C THR A 97 -4.90 -17.48 15.52
N PHE A 98 -3.71 -16.88 15.63
CA PHE A 98 -3.54 -15.43 15.68
C PHE A 98 -3.77 -14.80 14.29
N PRO A 99 -4.32 -13.57 14.18
CA PRO A 99 -4.88 -12.74 15.25
C PRO A 99 -6.30 -13.13 15.68
N HIS A 100 -6.68 -12.70 16.88
CA HIS A 100 -8.06 -12.74 17.41
C HIS A 100 -8.44 -11.36 17.93
N TYR A 101 -9.60 -10.84 17.51
CA TYR A 101 -10.09 -9.53 17.93
C TYR A 101 -11.22 -9.67 18.96
N ALA A 102 -10.91 -10.28 20.11
CA ALA A 102 -11.90 -10.61 21.15
C ALA A 102 -12.62 -9.38 21.73
N GLU A 103 -11.97 -8.22 21.76
CA GLU A 103 -12.56 -6.94 22.19
C GLU A 103 -13.53 -6.37 21.15
N HIS A 104 -13.45 -6.84 19.90
CA HIS A 104 -14.26 -6.40 18.76
C HIS A 104 -14.91 -7.60 18.04
N PRO A 105 -15.79 -8.37 18.71
CA PRO A 105 -16.25 -9.67 18.22
C PRO A 105 -17.01 -9.60 16.88
N MET A 106 -17.65 -8.47 16.59
CA MET A 106 -18.32 -8.26 15.31
C MET A 106 -17.32 -8.02 14.17
N ILE A 107 -16.23 -7.28 14.43
CA ILE A 107 -15.13 -7.08 13.47
C ILE A 107 -14.42 -8.42 13.22
N ASP A 108 -14.10 -9.15 14.29
CA ASP A 108 -13.48 -10.49 14.21
C ASP A 108 -14.29 -11.43 13.30
N LYS A 109 -15.61 -11.51 13.53
CA LYS A 109 -16.52 -12.31 12.72
C LYS A 109 -16.51 -11.90 11.25
N GLN A 110 -16.59 -10.60 10.96
CA GLN A 110 -16.61 -10.10 9.58
C GLN A 110 -15.28 -10.34 8.86
N LEU A 111 -14.15 -10.22 9.55
CA LEU A 111 -12.84 -10.54 8.98
C LEU A 111 -12.72 -12.03 8.66
N ARG A 112 -13.23 -12.94 9.51
CA ARG A 112 -13.26 -14.39 9.21
C ARG A 112 -14.14 -14.70 8.00
N GLU A 113 -15.33 -14.11 7.93
CA GLU A 113 -16.22 -14.25 6.77
C GLU A 113 -15.57 -13.72 5.48
N PHE A 114 -14.89 -12.59 5.56
CA PHE A 114 -14.07 -12.03 4.48
C PHE A 114 -12.96 -13.01 4.05
N TRP A 115 -12.16 -13.52 4.99
CA TRP A 115 -11.09 -14.45 4.67
C TRP A 115 -11.62 -15.74 4.02
N GLN A 116 -12.70 -16.31 4.55
CA GLN A 116 -13.37 -17.50 4.00
C GLN A 116 -13.89 -17.28 2.58
N ALA A 117 -14.40 -16.08 2.29
CA ALA A 117 -14.89 -15.71 0.96
C ALA A 117 -13.77 -15.42 -0.05
N ASN A 118 -12.54 -15.18 0.41
CA ASN A 118 -11.39 -14.82 -0.43
C ASN A 118 -10.15 -15.69 -0.09
N PRO A 119 -10.25 -17.03 -0.15
CA PRO A 119 -9.22 -17.92 0.39
C PRO A 119 -7.86 -17.77 -0.31
N PRO A 120 -6.75 -18.12 0.38
CA PRO A 120 -5.42 -18.15 -0.25
C PRO A 120 -5.40 -19.14 -1.42
N THR A 121 -4.99 -18.69 -2.60
CA THR A 121 -4.79 -19.56 -3.77
C THR A 121 -3.69 -19.02 -4.67
N GLN A 122 -2.95 -19.95 -5.28
CA GLN A 122 -1.96 -19.64 -6.32
C GLN A 122 -2.54 -19.76 -7.73
N ASP A 123 -3.77 -20.28 -7.88
CA ASP A 123 -4.43 -20.38 -9.18
C ASP A 123 -4.87 -19.00 -9.66
N ARG A 124 -4.11 -18.46 -10.62
CA ARG A 124 -4.38 -17.16 -11.24
C ARG A 124 -5.68 -17.11 -12.03
N ASN A 125 -6.25 -18.26 -12.37
CA ASN A 125 -7.52 -18.38 -13.08
C ASN A 125 -8.70 -18.63 -12.13
N SER A 126 -8.47 -18.62 -10.81
CA SER A 126 -9.54 -18.80 -9.83
C SER A 126 -10.64 -17.75 -10.03
N VAL A 127 -11.88 -18.23 -10.12
CA VAL A 127 -13.07 -17.37 -10.20
C VAL A 127 -13.35 -16.64 -8.89
N VAL A 128 -12.89 -17.21 -7.76
CA VAL A 128 -12.91 -16.56 -6.44
C VAL A 128 -11.55 -15.88 -6.23
N PRO A 129 -11.53 -14.59 -5.87
CA PRO A 129 -10.27 -13.90 -5.65
C PRO A 129 -9.56 -14.39 -4.40
N SER A 130 -8.22 -14.38 -4.43
CA SER A 130 -7.42 -14.53 -3.22
C SER A 130 -7.23 -13.18 -2.53
N HIS A 131 -7.37 -13.14 -1.20
CA HIS A 131 -7.08 -11.93 -0.43
C HIS A 131 -5.63 -11.44 -0.61
N HIS A 132 -4.68 -12.34 -0.94
CA HIS A 132 -3.29 -11.96 -1.24
C HIS A 132 -3.17 -10.96 -2.37
N TRP A 133 -4.01 -11.08 -3.39
CA TRP A 133 -3.95 -10.24 -4.57
C TRP A 133 -4.33 -8.79 -4.25
N PHE A 134 -4.99 -8.54 -3.12
CA PHE A 134 -5.51 -7.23 -2.76
C PHE A 134 -4.42 -6.29 -2.24
N HIS A 135 -3.24 -6.81 -1.89
CA HIS A 135 -2.16 -6.05 -1.26
C HIS A 135 -1.19 -5.39 -2.24
N TYR A 136 -1.19 -5.79 -3.52
CA TYR A 136 -0.19 -5.32 -4.47
C TYR A 136 -0.69 -5.34 -5.91
N THR A 137 0.08 -4.68 -6.78
CA THR A 137 -0.03 -4.76 -8.24
C THR A 137 1.36 -5.10 -8.79
N ASP A 138 1.46 -6.13 -9.62
CA ASP A 138 2.71 -6.43 -10.32
C ASP A 138 2.80 -5.57 -11.59
N VAL A 139 3.76 -4.64 -11.63
CA VAL A 139 4.01 -3.78 -12.80
C VAL A 139 5.28 -4.23 -13.52
N PRO A 140 5.22 -4.54 -14.84
CA PRO A 140 6.40 -4.92 -15.60
C PRO A 140 7.48 -3.83 -15.60
N ILE A 141 8.73 -4.21 -15.30
CA ILE A 141 9.88 -3.29 -15.24
C ILE A 141 10.56 -3.06 -16.60
N LEU A 142 10.41 -3.99 -17.55
CA LEU A 142 11.14 -3.96 -18.82
C LEU A 142 10.46 -3.16 -19.93
N ASN A 143 9.29 -2.58 -19.67
CA ASN A 143 8.61 -1.61 -20.52
C ASN A 143 7.75 -0.75 -19.61
N LEU A 144 8.26 0.43 -19.22
CA LEU A 144 7.59 1.35 -18.29
C LEU A 144 6.24 1.78 -18.88
N GLU A 145 5.20 1.04 -18.51
CA GLU A 145 3.82 1.35 -18.87
C GLU A 145 3.10 1.95 -17.68
N ARG A 146 2.36 3.04 -17.90
CA ARG A 146 1.41 3.55 -16.89
C ARG A 146 0.47 2.42 -16.48
N TYR A 147 0.04 2.45 -15.22
CA TYR A 147 -0.97 1.53 -14.74
C TYR A 147 -2.22 1.57 -15.64
N ALA A 148 -2.70 0.39 -16.00
CA ALA A 148 -3.92 0.15 -16.77
C ALA A 148 -4.37 -1.28 -16.44
N GLY A 149 -5.65 -1.45 -16.09
CA GLY A 149 -6.22 -2.74 -15.71
C GLY A 149 -6.17 -3.77 -16.85
N GLY A 150 -6.09 -5.05 -16.50
CA GLY A 150 -6.17 -6.17 -17.45
C GLY A 150 -4.87 -6.51 -18.18
N LYS A 151 -3.74 -5.93 -17.77
CA LYS A 151 -2.40 -6.26 -18.28
C LYS A 151 -1.68 -7.26 -17.37
N ILE A 152 -0.60 -7.89 -17.86
CA ILE A 152 0.20 -8.86 -17.09
C ILE A 152 0.60 -8.25 -15.73
N GLY A 153 0.19 -8.91 -14.65
CA GLY A 153 0.46 -8.48 -13.27
C GLY A 153 -0.57 -7.51 -12.65
N ARG A 154 -1.54 -7.03 -13.44
CA ARG A 154 -2.55 -6.03 -13.06
C ARG A 154 -3.94 -6.65 -13.15
N THR A 155 -4.20 -7.55 -12.21
CA THR A 155 -5.47 -8.27 -12.16
C THR A 155 -6.61 -7.32 -11.79
N GLN A 156 -7.85 -7.70 -12.07
CA GLN A 156 -9.03 -6.95 -11.63
C GLN A 156 -9.23 -6.97 -10.10
N TRP A 157 -8.35 -7.66 -9.38
CA TRP A 157 -8.36 -7.85 -7.93
C TRP A 157 -7.25 -7.10 -7.21
N ASP A 158 -6.36 -6.43 -7.95
CA ASP A 158 -5.20 -5.79 -7.36
C ASP A 158 -5.57 -4.61 -6.43
N VAL A 159 -4.57 -4.12 -5.68
CA VAL A 159 -4.76 -3.08 -4.67
C VAL A 159 -5.47 -1.83 -5.20
N VAL A 160 -5.24 -1.47 -6.48
CA VAL A 160 -5.89 -0.30 -7.09
C VAL A 160 -7.39 -0.52 -7.25
N HIS A 161 -7.79 -1.69 -7.75
CA HIS A 161 -9.21 -2.04 -7.85
C HIS A 161 -9.83 -2.29 -6.48
N MET A 162 -9.07 -2.80 -5.51
CA MET A 162 -9.55 -3.06 -4.15
C MET A 162 -9.87 -1.76 -3.40
N ILE A 163 -8.99 -0.75 -3.47
CA ILE A 163 -9.25 0.58 -2.88
C ILE A 163 -10.56 1.14 -3.45
N ARG A 164 -10.73 1.07 -4.77
CA ARG A 164 -11.97 1.53 -5.41
C ARG A 164 -13.19 0.75 -4.92
N PHE A 165 -13.10 -0.58 -4.86
CA PHE A 165 -14.20 -1.43 -4.39
C PHE A 165 -14.60 -1.11 -2.94
N CYS A 166 -13.63 -0.90 -2.06
CA CYS A 166 -13.88 -0.51 -0.68
C CYS A 166 -14.57 0.87 -0.58
N VAL A 167 -14.14 1.84 -1.39
CA VAL A 167 -14.81 3.15 -1.48
C VAL A 167 -16.26 2.99 -1.96
N GLU A 168 -16.51 2.18 -3.00
CA GLU A 168 -17.86 1.93 -3.52
C GLU A 168 -18.76 1.24 -2.47
N VAL A 169 -18.22 0.35 -1.63
CA VAL A 169 -18.94 -0.23 -0.47
C VAL A 169 -19.24 0.83 0.60
N LEU A 170 -18.27 1.68 0.94
CA LEU A 170 -18.46 2.76 1.92
C LEU A 170 -19.51 3.78 1.48
N CYS A 171 -19.53 4.11 0.18
CA CYS A 171 -20.53 4.95 -0.46
C CYS A 171 -21.91 4.27 -0.59
N GLY A 172 -22.00 2.95 -0.40
CA GLY A 172 -23.23 2.18 -0.54
C GLY A 172 -23.62 1.87 -1.99
N GLU A 173 -22.70 2.07 -2.94
CA GLU A 173 -22.87 1.71 -4.35
C GLU A 173 -22.77 0.19 -4.53
N ILE A 174 -21.96 -0.47 -3.70
CA ILE A 174 -21.86 -1.92 -3.61
C ILE A 174 -22.45 -2.39 -2.29
N SER A 175 -23.30 -3.42 -2.36
CA SER A 175 -23.93 -4.04 -1.19
C SER A 175 -22.90 -4.72 -0.28
N GLU A 176 -23.09 -4.61 1.03
CA GLU A 176 -22.30 -5.34 2.04
C GLU A 176 -22.49 -6.86 1.96
N GLY A 177 -23.55 -7.32 1.30
CA GLY A 177 -23.79 -8.73 0.99
C GLY A 177 -23.01 -9.24 -0.24
N ASN A 178 -22.02 -8.50 -0.72
CA ASN A 178 -21.24 -8.87 -1.91
C ASN A 178 -20.53 -10.24 -1.74
N PRO A 179 -20.20 -10.93 -2.85
CA PRO A 179 -19.57 -12.25 -2.78
C PRO A 179 -18.25 -12.31 -2.03
N ARG A 180 -17.53 -11.18 -1.88
CA ARG A 180 -16.25 -11.08 -1.16
C ARG A 180 -16.43 -10.83 0.35
N LYS A 181 -17.66 -10.66 0.84
CA LYS A 181 -17.97 -10.36 2.24
C LYS A 181 -17.24 -9.12 2.78
N ILE A 182 -16.99 -8.14 1.89
CA ILE A 182 -16.45 -6.84 2.29
C ILE A 182 -17.62 -5.97 2.73
N THR A 183 -17.83 -5.91 4.04
CA THR A 183 -18.77 -4.99 4.70
C THR A 183 -18.16 -3.60 4.84
N LYS A 184 -18.91 -2.61 5.33
CA LYS A 184 -18.35 -1.27 5.58
C LYS A 184 -17.21 -1.27 6.61
N PRO A 185 -17.31 -1.97 7.76
CA PRO A 185 -16.17 -2.09 8.69
C PRO A 185 -14.93 -2.70 8.03
N VAL A 186 -15.09 -3.80 7.29
CA VAL A 186 -13.98 -4.45 6.58
C VAL A 186 -13.41 -3.52 5.52
N ALA A 187 -14.24 -2.77 4.80
CA ALA A 187 -13.80 -1.79 3.80
C ALA A 187 -13.00 -0.59 4.37
N VAL A 188 -13.17 -0.25 5.65
CA VAL A 188 -12.29 0.75 6.32
C VAL A 188 -10.94 0.12 6.68
N ILE A 189 -10.93 -1.17 7.00
CA ILE A 189 -9.75 -1.91 7.47
C ILE A 189 -8.81 -2.30 6.32
N LEU A 190 -9.35 -2.62 5.14
CA LEU A 190 -8.61 -3.00 3.93
C LEU A 190 -8.04 -1.77 3.20
#